data_AF-A0AA35YDZ8-F1
#
_entry.id   AF-A0AA35YDZ8-F1
#
_cell.length_a   1.000
_cell.length_b   1.000
_cell.length_c   1.000
_cell.angle_alpha   90.00
_cell.angle_beta   90.00
_cell.angle_gamma   90.00
#
_symmetry.space_group_name_H-M   'P 1'
#
loop_
_entity.id
_entity.type
_entity.pdbx_description
1 polymer ?
#
loop_
_entity_poly.entity_id
_entity_poly.type
_entity_poly.pdbx_seq_one_letter_code
_entity_poly.pdbx_strand_id
1 'polypeptide(L)'
;MHRLFKGRSQRRLRFCNRLGSPTFSRSTVFLSLPLSKFPNSTSVATAMMMAIAMKRAAAAAATRAISTANSGSILTRHLHASSGKKKIVGVFYKAHEYAEMNPNFVGCAENALGIRNWLESQGHEYIVTDDKEGPDCELEKHIPDLHVLITTPFHPAYVTAERIKKAKNLQLLLTAGIGSDHVDLKAAAAAGLTVAEVTGSNTVSVAEDELMRILILVRNFLPGHHQVISGDWNVAGIAHRAYDLEGKTVGTVGCGRIGRLLLQRLKPFGCNLLYHDRIQMDSELENQIGATFEEDLDKMLPKCDIIVINTPLTEKTKGMFDKERIGKLKKGVLIVNNARGAIMDTQAVVDGCNSGHIGGYSGDVWYPQPAPKDHPWRYMPNQAMTPHISGTTIDAQLRYAAGVKDMLENYFKGEEFPPQHYIVKEGELASQYRNRVKRMAETKSGMRKPVFTKVDQLRPGTSGHNLTVKVVSSKLVLQKGRPDGPQLRQMQIAECLVGDETGTIVFTARNNQVDLMNADNTVILRNAKIDMFKGSMRLAVDKWGRVEVTEAANFKVKEDNNLSLVEYELVNVVEE
;
A
#
# COMPACT_ATOMS: atom_id res chain seq x y z
N MET A 1 -40.24 62.29 -4.95
CA MET A 1 -41.28 61.26 -4.76
C MET A 1 -40.65 60.11 -3.96
N HIS A 2 -40.64 60.03 -2.62
CA HIS A 2 -41.70 60.02 -1.59
C HIS A 2 -42.63 58.79 -1.62
N ARG A 3 -42.38 57.85 -0.69
CA ARG A 3 -43.29 57.04 0.19
C ARG A 3 -42.41 55.98 0.88
N LEU A 4 -42.03 55.98 2.17
CA LEU A 4 -42.63 56.31 3.49
C LEU A 4 -43.81 55.41 3.90
N PHE A 5 -43.59 54.57 4.93
CA PHE A 5 -44.37 54.28 6.17
C PHE A 5 -43.70 53.05 6.86
N LYS A 6 -43.03 53.07 8.04
CA LYS A 6 -43.46 53.33 9.45
C LYS A 6 -44.81 52.67 9.79
N GLY A 7 -45.02 51.83 10.81
CA GLY A 7 -44.19 51.26 11.87
C GLY A 7 -45.06 50.57 12.95
N ARG A 8 -44.38 49.87 13.88
CA ARG A 8 -44.73 49.50 15.28
C ARG A 8 -46.02 48.72 15.62
N SER A 9 -45.84 47.63 16.37
CA SER A 9 -46.62 47.31 17.59
C SER A 9 -45.92 46.23 18.44
N GLN A 10 -45.59 46.57 19.69
CA GLN A 10 -45.16 45.66 20.76
C GLN A 10 -46.39 45.01 21.43
N ARG A 11 -46.30 43.74 21.87
CA ARG A 11 -46.93 43.29 23.13
C ARG A 11 -46.06 42.24 23.85
N ARG A 12 -45.84 42.50 25.14
CA ARG A 12 -45.33 41.64 26.22
C ARG A 12 -46.48 40.88 26.89
N LEU A 13 -46.20 39.72 27.48
CA LEU A 13 -46.80 39.15 28.73
C LEU A 13 -45.99 37.89 29.11
N ARG A 14 -45.06 37.89 30.10
CA ARG A 14 -45.16 37.72 31.57
C ARG A 14 -45.75 36.39 32.11
N PHE A 15 -44.83 35.52 32.58
CA PHE A 15 -44.75 34.71 33.82
C PHE A 15 -46.01 34.32 34.63
N CYS A 16 -46.09 33.03 35.04
CA CYS A 16 -46.07 32.62 36.47
C CYS A 16 -45.74 31.11 36.69
N ASN A 17 -45.32 30.80 37.92
CA ASN A 17 -44.55 29.66 38.45
C ASN A 17 -45.33 28.41 38.92
N ARG A 18 -44.61 27.28 39.09
CA ARG A 18 -44.42 26.42 40.30
C ARG A 18 -44.08 24.99 39.85
N LEU A 19 -43.26 24.14 40.49
CA LEU A 19 -42.35 24.11 41.65
C LEU A 19 -41.68 22.70 41.61
N GLY A 20 -40.46 22.55 42.14
CA GLY A 20 -39.93 21.23 42.52
C GLY A 20 -38.42 21.06 42.36
N SER A 21 -37.66 21.40 43.40
CA SER A 21 -36.22 21.13 43.58
C SER A 21 -36.02 19.70 44.18
N PRO A 22 -34.79 19.17 44.42
CA PRO A 22 -33.80 19.75 45.31
C PRO A 22 -32.34 19.79 44.81
N THR A 23 -31.61 20.64 45.51
CA THR A 23 -30.20 21.09 45.45
C THR A 23 -29.20 20.13 46.11
N PHE A 24 -27.91 20.23 45.76
CA PHE A 24 -26.82 20.29 46.78
C PHE A 24 -25.57 21.02 46.27
N SER A 25 -24.90 21.70 47.21
CA SER A 25 -23.91 22.79 47.04
C SER A 25 -22.45 22.33 47.20
N ARG A 26 -21.53 23.12 46.63
CA ARG A 26 -20.07 23.13 46.86
C ARG A 26 -19.70 23.75 48.23
N SER A 27 -18.60 23.33 48.86
CA SER A 27 -17.34 24.10 49.05
C SER A 27 -16.45 23.58 50.20
N THR A 28 -15.17 23.39 49.86
CA THR A 28 -13.87 23.56 50.56
C THR A 28 -13.74 23.54 52.10
N VAL A 29 -12.81 22.70 52.63
CA VAL A 29 -11.98 22.98 53.83
C VAL A 29 -10.60 22.28 53.72
N PHE A 30 -9.53 23.02 54.02
CA PHE A 30 -8.14 22.57 54.27
C PHE A 30 -8.00 22.18 55.75
N LEU A 31 -7.36 21.05 56.10
CA LEU A 31 -6.66 20.89 57.39
C LEU A 31 -5.65 19.72 57.37
N SER A 32 -4.59 19.88 58.17
CA SER A 32 -3.32 19.16 58.22
C SER A 32 -3.22 18.05 59.30
N LEU A 33 -2.20 17.17 59.14
CA LEU A 33 -1.51 16.24 60.11
C LEU A 33 -2.10 14.80 60.29
N PRO A 34 -1.33 13.79 60.79
CA PRO A 34 0.11 13.46 60.67
C PRO A 34 0.41 11.96 60.34
N LEU A 35 1.71 11.62 60.23
CA LEU A 35 2.29 10.28 60.08
C LEU A 35 1.91 9.26 61.17
N SER A 36 1.67 7.99 60.81
CA SER A 36 2.20 6.82 61.55
C SER A 36 2.11 5.47 60.79
N LYS A 37 3.29 4.83 60.67
CA LYS A 37 3.70 3.41 60.61
C LYS A 37 2.66 2.29 60.36
N PHE A 38 2.96 1.37 59.42
CA PHE A 38 3.04 -0.10 59.60
C PHE A 38 3.88 -0.77 58.46
N PRO A 39 4.50 -1.95 58.66
CA PRO A 39 5.71 -2.41 57.94
C PRO A 39 5.52 -3.50 56.86
N ASN A 40 6.52 -3.50 55.96
CA ASN A 40 7.11 -4.52 55.06
C ASN A 40 6.57 -5.96 54.98
N SER A 41 6.35 -6.40 53.72
CA SER A 41 6.74 -7.74 53.23
C SER A 41 7.04 -7.73 51.73
N THR A 42 8.31 -7.48 51.36
CA THR A 42 8.83 -7.61 49.99
C THR A 42 10.12 -8.40 50.03
N SER A 43 10.07 -9.69 49.67
CA SER A 43 11.29 -10.51 49.56
C SER A 43 11.22 -11.65 48.52
N VAL A 44 10.04 -12.04 48.02
CA VAL A 44 9.97 -13.19 47.08
C VAL A 44 9.90 -12.78 45.59
N ALA A 45 9.35 -11.61 45.26
CA ALA A 45 9.16 -11.19 43.87
C ALA A 45 10.46 -10.72 43.16
N THR A 46 11.41 -10.15 43.90
CA THR A 46 12.64 -9.57 43.33
C THR A 46 13.66 -10.63 42.92
N ALA A 47 13.71 -11.77 43.61
CA ALA A 47 14.63 -12.86 43.30
C ALA A 47 14.26 -13.62 42.01
N MET A 48 12.96 -13.73 41.71
CA MET A 48 12.47 -14.46 40.53
C MET A 48 12.68 -13.67 39.23
N MET A 49 12.58 -12.33 39.28
CA MET A 49 12.87 -11.43 38.15
C MET A 49 14.36 -11.45 37.76
N MET A 50 15.28 -11.50 38.73
CA MET A 50 16.72 -11.56 38.46
C MET A 50 17.17 -12.88 37.80
N ALA A 51 16.57 -14.01 38.18
CA ALA A 51 16.90 -15.31 37.60
C ALA A 51 16.47 -15.43 36.12
N ILE A 52 15.36 -14.79 35.73
CA ILE A 52 14.87 -14.76 34.35
C ILE A 52 15.74 -13.84 33.48
N ALA A 53 16.20 -12.71 34.04
CA ALA A 53 17.13 -11.80 33.34
C ALA A 53 18.49 -12.44 33.06
N MET A 54 19.04 -13.21 34.02
CA MET A 54 20.33 -13.89 33.85
C MET A 54 20.28 -15.04 32.82
N LYS A 55 19.17 -15.80 32.74
CA LYS A 55 18.99 -16.83 31.69
C LYS A 55 18.87 -16.24 30.28
N ARG A 56 18.30 -15.04 30.13
CA ARG A 56 18.22 -14.34 28.84
C ARG A 56 19.57 -13.77 28.39
N ALA A 57 20.41 -13.32 29.31
CA ALA A 57 21.76 -12.83 29.02
C ALA A 57 22.69 -13.95 28.53
N ALA A 58 22.60 -15.16 29.11
CA ALA A 58 23.41 -16.31 28.70
C ALA A 58 23.08 -16.83 27.29
N ALA A 59 21.80 -16.80 26.89
CA ALA A 59 21.36 -17.19 25.55
C ALA A 59 21.81 -16.19 24.47
N ALA A 60 21.87 -14.89 24.79
CA ALA A 60 22.35 -13.85 23.86
C ALA A 60 23.87 -13.93 23.61
N ALA A 61 24.64 -14.39 24.60
CA ALA A 61 26.10 -14.55 24.47
C ALA A 61 26.48 -15.75 23.58
N ALA A 62 25.71 -16.85 23.62
CA ALA A 62 25.97 -18.04 22.80
C ALA A 62 25.71 -17.82 21.29
N THR A 63 24.76 -16.95 20.93
CA THR A 63 24.44 -16.62 19.53
C THR A 63 25.50 -15.72 18.87
N ARG A 64 26.29 -14.99 19.66
CA ARG A 64 27.38 -14.12 19.15
C ARG A 64 28.66 -14.88 18.77
N ALA A 65 28.83 -16.13 19.19
CA ALA A 65 30.07 -16.89 18.98
C ALA A 65 30.10 -17.75 17.70
N ILE A 66 29.00 -17.82 16.93
CA ILE A 66 28.87 -18.73 15.76
C ILE A 66 28.85 -17.98 14.41
N SER A 67 28.87 -16.64 14.38
CA SER A 67 28.81 -15.88 13.11
C SER A 67 30.16 -15.39 12.57
N THR A 68 31.30 -15.76 13.16
CA THR A 68 32.63 -15.36 12.69
C THR A 68 33.28 -16.48 11.87
N ALA A 69 32.65 -16.88 10.77
CA ALA A 69 33.31 -17.59 9.69
C ALA A 69 32.47 -17.45 8.40
N ASN A 70 33.07 -16.86 7.36
CA ASN A 70 32.55 -16.67 6.00
C ASN A 70 31.42 -15.65 5.79
N SER A 71 31.79 -14.41 5.45
CA SER A 71 31.12 -13.66 4.37
C SER A 71 32.03 -12.54 3.85
N GLY A 72 32.09 -12.43 2.51
CA GLY A 72 32.84 -11.38 1.82
C GLY A 72 32.27 -9.99 2.10
N SER A 73 33.15 -8.99 2.06
CA SER A 73 32.88 -7.60 2.46
C SER A 73 31.72 -6.97 1.70
N ILE A 74 30.56 -6.87 2.34
CA ILE A 74 29.61 -5.79 2.10
C ILE A 74 30.05 -4.66 3.03
N LEU A 75 30.47 -3.51 2.48
CA LEU A 75 30.78 -2.33 3.27
C LEU A 75 29.49 -1.78 3.90
N THR A 76 29.13 -2.28 5.08
CA THR A 76 28.06 -1.70 5.90
C THR A 76 28.55 -0.34 6.42
N ARG A 77 28.00 0.76 5.91
CA ARG A 77 28.16 2.08 6.54
C ARG A 77 27.30 2.09 7.79
N HIS A 78 27.82 1.61 8.92
CA HIS A 78 27.13 1.75 10.20
C HIS A 78 26.93 3.24 10.51
N LEU A 79 25.82 3.56 11.18
CA LEU A 79 25.59 4.85 11.86
C LEU A 79 26.60 4.99 13.00
N HIS A 80 27.88 5.18 12.67
CA HIS A 80 28.89 5.52 13.64
C HIS A 80 28.74 7.01 13.95
N ALA A 81 28.60 7.35 15.23
CA ALA A 81 28.75 8.71 15.72
C ALA A 81 30.10 9.25 15.24
N SER A 82 30.07 10.03 14.16
CA SER A 82 31.26 10.63 13.59
C SER A 82 31.35 12.02 14.20
N SER A 83 32.26 12.18 15.15
CA SER A 83 32.63 13.48 15.69
C SER A 83 33.19 14.33 14.56
N GLY A 84 32.41 15.30 14.08
CA GLY A 84 32.81 16.19 13.00
C GLY A 84 31.65 16.99 12.42
N LYS A 85 31.99 18.15 11.85
CA LYS A 85 31.06 18.99 11.10
C LYS A 85 30.40 18.17 9.98
N LYS A 86 29.07 18.18 9.93
CA LYS A 86 28.28 17.55 8.85
C LYS A 86 27.77 18.62 7.90
N LYS A 87 27.66 18.25 6.61
CA LYS A 87 27.02 19.05 5.56
C LYS A 87 25.64 18.47 5.29
N ILE A 88 24.61 19.23 5.64
CA ILE A 88 23.20 18.90 5.44
C ILE A 88 22.68 19.76 4.30
N VAL A 89 21.99 19.12 3.35
CA VAL A 89 21.31 19.82 2.25
C VAL A 89 19.81 19.60 2.39
N GLY A 90 19.02 20.66 2.45
CA GLY A 90 17.55 20.60 2.43
C GLY A 90 17.01 21.07 1.08
N VAL A 91 16.18 20.24 0.44
CA VAL A 91 15.47 20.60 -0.79
C VAL A 91 14.00 20.82 -0.50
N PHE A 92 13.55 22.06 -0.65
CA PHE A 92 12.17 22.51 -0.39
C PHE A 92 11.71 23.47 -1.48
N TYR A 93 10.40 23.64 -1.66
CA TYR A 93 9.87 24.66 -2.56
C TYR A 93 10.00 26.06 -1.95
N LYS A 94 10.07 27.10 -2.79
CA LYS A 94 9.98 28.50 -2.34
C LYS A 94 8.55 28.84 -1.97
N ALA A 95 8.38 29.51 -0.83
CA ALA A 95 7.10 30.06 -0.41
C ALA A 95 7.00 31.57 -0.65
N HIS A 96 8.10 32.25 -0.98
CA HIS A 96 8.14 33.69 -1.24
C HIS A 96 7.46 34.47 -0.10
N GLU A 97 6.56 35.41 -0.41
CA GLU A 97 5.83 36.21 0.57
C GLU A 97 5.02 35.36 1.58
N TYR A 98 4.62 34.14 1.22
CA TYR A 98 3.80 33.30 2.10
C TYR A 98 4.57 32.81 3.32
N ALA A 99 5.90 32.70 3.25
CA ALA A 99 6.74 32.35 4.40
C ALA A 99 6.73 33.45 5.47
N GLU A 100 6.72 34.72 5.05
CA GLU A 100 6.65 35.88 5.94
C GLU A 100 5.23 36.02 6.53
N MET A 101 4.20 35.80 5.71
CA MET A 101 2.80 35.86 6.16
C MET A 101 2.48 34.78 7.21
N ASN A 102 3.14 33.62 7.16
CA ASN A 102 2.96 32.55 8.12
C ASN A 102 4.30 31.90 8.52
N PRO A 103 4.92 32.33 9.63
CA PRO A 103 6.18 31.76 10.12
C PRO A 103 6.11 30.27 10.48
N ASN A 104 4.90 29.72 10.70
CA ASN A 104 4.71 28.28 10.95
C ASN A 104 4.72 27.46 9.65
N PHE A 105 4.81 28.11 8.48
CA PHE A 105 5.09 27.46 7.21
C PHE A 105 6.55 27.02 7.18
N VAL A 106 6.88 25.93 7.87
CA VAL A 106 8.26 25.47 8.03
C VAL A 106 8.77 24.63 6.84
N GLY A 107 7.90 24.11 5.98
CA GLY A 107 8.21 23.24 4.85
C GLY A 107 8.78 23.89 3.59
N CYS A 108 9.20 25.15 3.66
CA CYS A 108 9.70 25.92 2.52
C CYS A 108 11.20 26.24 2.65
N ALA A 109 11.79 26.75 1.57
CA ALA A 109 13.21 27.12 1.53
C ALA A 109 13.56 28.24 2.53
N GLU A 110 12.63 29.19 2.74
CA GLU A 110 12.83 30.37 3.59
C GLU A 110 12.88 30.00 5.09
N ASN A 111 11.95 29.15 5.55
CA ASN A 111 11.87 28.73 6.95
C ASN A 111 12.65 27.44 7.24
N ALA A 112 12.94 26.63 6.22
CA ALA A 112 13.87 25.50 6.23
C ALA A 112 13.71 24.53 7.42
N LEU A 113 12.48 24.10 7.70
CA LEU A 113 12.03 23.27 8.81
C LEU A 113 12.25 23.88 10.21
N GLY A 114 12.66 25.15 10.30
CA GLY A 114 12.99 25.81 11.56
C GLY A 114 14.25 25.26 12.24
N ILE A 115 15.14 24.57 11.50
CA ILE A 115 16.29 23.85 12.08
C ILE A 115 17.65 24.50 11.83
N ARG A 116 17.72 25.61 11.07
CA ARG A 116 18.98 26.28 10.72
C ARG A 116 19.82 26.65 11.93
N ASN A 117 19.28 27.47 12.83
CA ASN A 117 20.00 27.93 14.03
C ASN A 117 20.44 26.76 14.94
N TRP A 118 19.66 25.68 14.97
CA TRP A 118 19.99 24.48 15.75
C TRP A 118 21.11 23.65 15.13
N LEU A 119 21.18 23.54 13.80
CA LEU A 119 22.29 22.86 13.11
C LEU A 119 23.58 23.68 13.21
N GLU A 120 23.50 24.99 12.97
CA GLU A 120 24.66 25.88 12.97
C GLU A 120 25.27 26.05 14.37
N SER A 121 24.45 26.07 15.43
CA SER A 121 24.97 26.12 16.82
C SER A 121 25.74 24.86 17.24
N GLN A 122 25.56 23.75 16.55
CA GLN A 122 26.33 22.50 16.72
C GLN A 122 27.53 22.42 15.76
N GLY A 123 27.79 23.48 14.98
CA GLY A 123 28.89 23.55 14.03
C GLY A 123 28.64 22.80 12.72
N HIS A 124 27.40 22.41 12.43
CA HIS A 124 27.02 21.80 11.15
C HIS A 124 26.72 22.87 10.09
N GLU A 125 26.85 22.51 8.82
CA GLU A 125 26.50 23.36 7.68
C GLU A 125 25.15 22.95 7.11
N TYR A 126 24.27 23.93 6.90
CA TYR A 126 22.94 23.69 6.34
C TYR A 126 22.72 24.53 5.09
N ILE A 127 22.78 23.86 3.94
CA ILE A 127 22.46 24.43 2.63
C ILE A 127 21.01 24.13 2.31
N VAL A 128 20.29 25.12 1.80
CA VAL A 128 18.88 24.99 1.44
C VAL A 128 18.69 25.50 0.02
N THR A 129 17.99 24.73 -0.81
CA THR A 129 17.72 25.09 -2.21
C THR A 129 16.38 24.55 -2.68
N ASP A 130 15.73 25.27 -3.59
CA ASP A 130 14.62 24.77 -4.40
C ASP A 130 15.09 24.27 -5.78
N ASP A 131 16.30 24.63 -6.18
CA ASP A 131 16.88 24.32 -7.48
C ASP A 131 17.46 22.89 -7.49
N LYS A 132 16.68 21.98 -8.08
CA LYS A 132 16.87 20.51 -8.00
C LYS A 132 16.92 19.78 -9.35
N GLU A 133 16.72 20.51 -10.44
CA GLU A 133 16.53 19.96 -11.79
C GLU A 133 17.49 20.58 -12.80
N GLY A 134 18.05 19.74 -13.67
CA GLY A 134 19.08 20.15 -14.62
C GLY A 134 20.50 19.83 -14.13
N PRO A 135 21.46 19.70 -15.04
CA PRO A 135 22.84 19.31 -14.72
C PRO A 135 23.59 20.36 -13.89
N ASP A 136 23.20 21.64 -14.01
CA ASP A 136 23.87 22.77 -13.36
C ASP A 136 23.10 23.30 -12.13
N CYS A 137 22.05 22.59 -11.69
CA CYS A 137 21.26 23.02 -10.55
C CYS A 137 22.07 23.05 -9.25
N GLU A 138 21.66 23.89 -8.32
CA GLU A 138 22.32 24.07 -7.03
C GLU A 138 22.49 22.75 -6.27
N LEU A 139 21.47 21.87 -6.29
CA LEU A 139 21.57 20.55 -5.68
C LEU A 139 22.78 19.74 -6.20
N GLU A 140 23.04 19.73 -7.51
CA GLU A 140 24.15 18.94 -8.10
C GLU A 140 25.52 19.42 -7.62
N LYS A 141 25.66 20.69 -7.24
CA LYS A 141 26.92 21.24 -6.69
C LYS A 141 27.26 20.67 -5.31
N HIS A 142 26.24 20.28 -4.54
CA HIS A 142 26.40 19.77 -3.17
C HIS A 142 26.30 18.25 -3.05
N ILE A 143 25.74 17.57 -4.05
CA ILE A 143 25.68 16.10 -4.09
C ILE A 143 27.04 15.44 -3.81
N PRO A 144 28.19 15.89 -4.37
CA PRO A 144 29.47 15.20 -4.21
C PRO A 144 29.96 15.04 -2.76
N ASP A 145 29.64 15.98 -1.87
CA ASP A 145 30.25 16.10 -0.53
C ASP A 145 29.25 16.21 0.63
N LEU A 146 27.93 16.26 0.36
CA LEU A 146 26.90 16.24 1.41
C LEU A 146 26.92 14.94 2.21
N HIS A 147 26.54 15.03 3.49
CA HIS A 147 26.41 13.89 4.39
C HIS A 147 24.94 13.47 4.56
N VAL A 148 24.05 14.46 4.61
CA VAL A 148 22.61 14.27 4.77
C VAL A 148 21.90 15.06 3.67
N LEU A 149 20.94 14.42 3.00
CA LEU A 149 20.01 15.09 2.11
C LEU A 149 18.60 14.95 2.68
N ILE A 150 17.96 16.09 2.95
CA ILE A 150 16.57 16.22 3.37
C ILE A 150 15.76 16.61 2.14
N THR A 151 14.69 15.87 1.88
CA THR A 151 13.81 16.08 0.73
C THR A 151 12.36 16.06 1.18
N THR A 152 11.44 16.53 0.34
CA THR A 152 10.01 16.48 0.65
C THR A 152 9.21 15.99 -0.57
N PRO A 153 8.16 15.16 -0.40
CA PRO A 153 7.38 14.64 -1.53
C PRO A 153 6.60 15.73 -2.28
N PHE A 154 6.46 16.92 -1.71
CA PHE A 154 5.76 18.07 -2.32
C PHE A 154 6.63 18.79 -3.38
N HIS A 155 7.95 18.71 -3.24
CA HIS A 155 8.95 19.19 -4.21
C HIS A 155 10.14 18.23 -4.24
N PRO A 156 9.95 17.02 -4.81
CA PRO A 156 10.88 15.92 -4.60
C PRO A 156 12.20 16.14 -5.32
N ALA A 157 13.31 16.10 -4.59
CA ALA A 157 14.63 15.88 -5.16
C ALA A 157 14.77 14.39 -5.50
N TYR A 158 14.61 14.04 -6.78
CA TYR A 158 14.73 12.65 -7.21
C TYR A 158 16.14 12.12 -6.97
N VAL A 159 16.29 11.13 -6.10
CA VAL A 159 17.58 10.53 -5.72
C VAL A 159 17.81 9.29 -6.57
N THR A 160 18.32 9.52 -7.78
CA THR A 160 18.60 8.47 -8.77
C THR A 160 19.86 7.68 -8.42
N ALA A 161 20.01 6.49 -8.98
CA ALA A 161 21.25 5.71 -8.88
C ALA A 161 22.50 6.51 -9.33
N GLU A 162 22.36 7.38 -10.33
CA GLU A 162 23.44 8.25 -10.80
C GLU A 162 23.87 9.26 -9.71
N ARG A 163 22.91 9.93 -9.08
CA ARG A 163 23.18 10.87 -7.97
C ARG A 163 23.81 10.18 -6.78
N ILE A 164 23.31 8.99 -6.42
CA ILE A 164 23.88 8.18 -5.32
C ILE A 164 25.36 7.85 -5.61
N LYS A 165 25.71 7.50 -6.85
CA LYS A 165 27.10 7.21 -7.24
C LYS A 165 28.02 8.43 -7.13
N LYS A 166 27.52 9.64 -7.38
CA LYS A 166 28.27 10.90 -7.23
C LYS A 166 28.44 11.29 -5.75
N ALA A 167 27.51 10.90 -4.88
CA ALA A 167 27.44 11.32 -3.49
C ALA A 167 28.39 10.57 -2.55
N LYS A 168 29.68 10.94 -2.55
CA LYS A 168 30.74 10.19 -1.85
C LYS A 168 30.52 10.09 -0.33
N ASN A 169 30.07 11.19 0.27
CA ASN A 169 29.91 11.34 1.72
C ASN A 169 28.50 11.05 2.23
N LEU A 170 27.53 10.80 1.33
CA LEU A 170 26.13 10.62 1.71
C LEU A 170 25.97 9.41 2.64
N GLN A 171 25.32 9.62 3.78
CA GLN A 171 25.06 8.60 4.80
C GLN A 171 23.56 8.44 5.05
N LEU A 172 22.81 9.56 5.01
CA LEU A 172 21.41 9.61 5.41
C LEU A 172 20.55 10.38 4.41
N LEU A 173 19.46 9.77 3.99
CA LEU A 173 18.38 10.36 3.20
C LEU A 173 17.15 10.50 4.10
N LEU A 174 16.70 11.73 4.34
CA LEU A 174 15.50 12.02 5.14
C LEU A 174 14.39 12.58 4.27
N THR A 175 13.20 12.02 4.42
CA THR A 175 11.97 12.58 3.84
C THR A 175 11.23 13.38 4.92
N ALA A 176 11.15 14.69 4.75
CA ALA A 176 10.28 15.59 5.49
C ALA A 176 8.83 15.40 5.03
N GLY A 177 8.20 14.34 5.57
CA GLY A 177 6.87 13.86 5.18
C GLY A 177 6.81 12.34 5.16
N ILE A 178 5.94 11.78 4.32
CA ILE A 178 5.72 10.34 4.17
C ILE A 178 5.76 9.93 2.70
N GLY A 179 6.46 8.83 2.45
CA GLY A 179 6.67 8.18 1.17
C GLY A 179 7.94 8.69 0.47
N SER A 180 8.88 7.76 0.31
CA SER A 180 10.24 7.99 -0.16
C SER A 180 10.48 7.38 -1.56
N ASP A 181 9.43 7.31 -2.38
CA ASP A 181 9.45 6.72 -3.72
C ASP A 181 10.18 7.55 -4.78
N HIS A 182 10.52 8.82 -4.46
CA HIS A 182 11.44 9.64 -5.26
C HIS A 182 12.91 9.25 -5.05
N VAL A 183 13.21 8.32 -4.14
CA VAL A 183 14.53 7.70 -3.96
C VAL A 183 14.55 6.35 -4.66
N ASP A 184 15.62 6.06 -5.41
CA ASP A 184 15.91 4.70 -5.85
C ASP A 184 16.33 3.86 -4.62
N LEU A 185 15.32 3.28 -3.95
CA LEU A 185 15.52 2.54 -2.71
C LEU A 185 16.43 1.31 -2.89
N LYS A 186 16.48 0.72 -4.08
CA LYS A 186 17.37 -0.41 -4.38
C LYS A 186 18.82 0.06 -4.49
N ALA A 187 19.05 1.16 -5.21
CA ALA A 187 20.38 1.76 -5.30
C ALA A 187 20.86 2.28 -3.93
N ALA A 188 19.98 2.89 -3.14
CA ALA A 188 20.29 3.36 -1.80
C ALA A 188 20.67 2.20 -0.86
N ALA A 189 19.91 1.09 -0.91
CA ALA A 189 20.22 -0.12 -0.19
C ALA A 189 21.57 -0.73 -0.62
N ALA A 190 21.82 -0.85 -1.93
CA ALA A 190 23.08 -1.37 -2.45
C ALA A 190 24.30 -0.51 -2.05
N ALA A 191 24.09 0.80 -1.89
CA ALA A 191 25.11 1.74 -1.43
C ALA A 191 25.26 1.80 0.12
N GLY A 192 24.47 1.01 0.86
CA GLY A 192 24.52 0.98 2.33
C GLY A 192 24.00 2.26 2.98
N LEU A 193 23.16 3.03 2.30
CA LEU A 193 22.59 4.27 2.83
C LEU A 193 21.43 3.97 3.79
N THR A 194 21.20 4.89 4.72
CA THR A 194 19.96 4.93 5.50
C THR A 194 18.95 5.82 4.79
N VAL A 195 17.74 5.32 4.57
CA VAL A 195 16.59 6.09 4.09
C VAL A 195 15.52 6.06 5.17
N ALA A 196 15.09 7.23 5.63
CA ALA A 196 14.06 7.34 6.66
C ALA A 196 13.06 8.46 6.37
N GLU A 197 11.86 8.32 6.92
CA GLU A 197 10.76 9.29 6.78
C GLU A 197 9.99 9.41 8.10
N VAL A 198 9.25 10.51 8.26
CA VAL A 198 8.49 10.77 9.50
C VAL A 198 7.15 10.04 9.49
N THR A 199 7.19 8.71 9.46
CA THR A 199 6.02 7.81 9.55
C THR A 199 5.03 8.25 10.63
N GLY A 200 3.79 8.54 10.21
CA GLY A 200 2.70 9.01 11.08
C GLY A 200 2.50 10.53 11.10
N SER A 201 3.45 11.33 10.62
CA SER A 201 3.40 12.80 10.71
C SER A 201 2.21 13.44 9.99
N ASN A 202 1.75 12.89 8.87
CA ASN A 202 0.68 13.49 8.08
C ASN A 202 -0.52 12.55 7.84
N THR A 203 -0.57 11.39 8.50
CA THR A 203 -1.60 10.37 8.21
C THR A 203 -3.01 10.83 8.54
N VAL A 204 -3.15 11.68 9.55
CA VAL A 204 -4.44 12.33 9.90
C VAL A 204 -4.84 13.33 8.83
N SER A 205 -3.91 14.21 8.41
CA SER A 205 -4.17 15.22 7.39
C SER A 205 -4.62 14.60 6.06
N VAL A 206 -3.97 13.51 5.63
CA VAL A 206 -4.36 12.80 4.40
C VAL A 206 -5.72 12.13 4.55
N ALA A 207 -6.00 11.46 5.68
CA ALA A 207 -7.29 10.80 5.90
C ALA A 207 -8.47 11.80 5.95
N GLU A 208 -8.24 13.02 6.44
CA GLU A 208 -9.23 14.10 6.42
C GLU A 208 -9.45 14.62 5.00
N ASP A 209 -8.38 14.80 4.22
CA ASP A 209 -8.45 15.22 2.82
C ASP A 209 -9.16 14.17 1.95
N GLU A 210 -8.94 12.88 2.19
CA GLU A 210 -9.66 11.78 1.52
C GLU A 210 -11.16 11.85 1.80
N LEU A 211 -11.56 11.97 3.07
CA LEU A 211 -12.98 12.12 3.43
C LEU A 211 -13.60 13.37 2.78
N MET A 212 -12.88 14.50 2.81
CA MET A 212 -13.32 15.75 2.16
C MET A 212 -13.57 15.51 0.67
N ARG A 213 -12.66 14.83 -0.03
CA ARG A 213 -12.80 14.54 -1.47
C ARG A 213 -13.95 13.61 -1.78
N ILE A 214 -14.19 12.60 -0.95
CA ILE A 214 -15.37 11.74 -1.06
C ILE A 214 -16.62 12.62 -1.04
N LEU A 215 -16.74 13.54 -0.07
CA LEU A 215 -17.89 14.43 0.06
C LEU A 215 -17.99 15.42 -1.12
N ILE A 216 -16.87 16.00 -1.57
CA ILE A 216 -16.83 16.90 -2.74
C ILE A 216 -17.40 16.21 -3.98
N LEU A 217 -16.97 14.97 -4.24
CA LEU A 217 -17.39 14.20 -5.40
C LEU A 217 -18.86 13.75 -5.27
N VAL A 218 -19.20 13.08 -4.15
CA VAL A 218 -20.55 12.53 -3.91
C VAL A 218 -21.63 13.60 -3.96
N ARG A 219 -21.35 14.78 -3.38
CA ARG A 219 -22.33 15.88 -3.30
C ARG A 219 -22.27 16.82 -4.50
N ASN A 220 -21.43 16.52 -5.50
CA ASN A 220 -21.25 17.33 -6.70
C ASN A 220 -20.92 18.81 -6.40
N PHE A 221 -20.02 19.05 -5.46
CA PHE A 221 -19.75 20.38 -4.91
C PHE A 221 -19.14 21.35 -5.94
N LEU A 222 -18.14 20.92 -6.72
CA LEU A 222 -17.39 21.83 -7.59
C LEU A 222 -18.25 22.48 -8.68
N PRO A 223 -19.12 21.77 -9.42
CA PRO A 223 -20.05 22.44 -10.35
C PRO A 223 -20.97 23.44 -9.67
N GLY A 224 -21.41 23.16 -8.43
CA GLY A 224 -22.19 24.11 -7.64
C GLY A 224 -21.41 25.37 -7.25
N HIS A 225 -20.18 25.21 -6.77
CA HIS A 225 -19.28 26.32 -6.51
C HIS A 225 -19.01 27.16 -7.77
N HIS A 226 -18.79 26.51 -8.92
CA HIS A 226 -18.57 27.18 -10.20
C HIS A 226 -19.77 28.03 -10.65
N GLN A 227 -21.01 27.56 -10.46
CA GLN A 227 -22.18 28.37 -10.77
C GLN A 227 -22.26 29.64 -9.90
N VAL A 228 -21.92 29.54 -8.61
CA VAL A 228 -21.94 30.70 -7.71
C VAL A 228 -20.94 31.77 -8.14
N ILE A 229 -19.71 31.38 -8.52
CA ILE A 229 -18.69 32.35 -8.95
C ILE A 229 -18.98 32.94 -10.34
N SER A 230 -19.70 32.22 -11.21
CA SER A 230 -20.10 32.73 -12.53
C SER A 230 -21.38 33.56 -12.48
N GLY A 231 -22.11 33.56 -11.36
CA GLY A 231 -23.40 34.22 -11.21
C GLY A 231 -24.58 33.42 -11.80
N ASP A 232 -24.35 32.16 -12.16
CA ASP A 232 -25.39 31.25 -12.66
C ASP A 232 -26.23 30.66 -11.52
N TRP A 233 -27.44 30.20 -11.88
CA TRP A 233 -28.32 29.51 -10.93
C TRP A 233 -29.14 28.41 -11.61
N ASN A 234 -28.56 27.21 -11.72
CA ASN A 234 -29.20 26.03 -12.28
C ASN A 234 -29.05 24.83 -11.34
N VAL A 235 -30.01 24.71 -10.41
CA VAL A 235 -30.09 23.63 -9.43
C VAL A 235 -30.12 22.26 -10.09
N ALA A 236 -30.92 22.08 -11.15
CA ALA A 236 -31.06 20.80 -11.84
C ALA A 236 -29.74 20.33 -12.48
N GLY A 237 -28.96 21.28 -13.02
CA GLY A 237 -27.62 21.03 -13.58
C GLY A 237 -26.61 20.48 -12.56
N ILE A 238 -26.88 20.59 -11.26
CA ILE A 238 -26.03 20.06 -10.18
C ILE A 238 -26.68 18.82 -9.55
N ALA A 239 -27.96 18.93 -9.18
CA ALA A 239 -28.68 17.95 -8.37
C ALA A 239 -28.83 16.58 -9.05
N HIS A 240 -28.87 16.52 -10.39
CA HIS A 240 -29.00 15.26 -11.14
C HIS A 240 -27.83 14.27 -10.93
N ARG A 241 -26.72 14.71 -10.33
CA ARG A 241 -25.55 13.89 -9.97
C ARG A 241 -25.10 14.07 -8.52
N ALA A 242 -25.90 14.74 -7.70
CA ALA A 242 -25.61 14.91 -6.28
C ALA A 242 -26.30 13.79 -5.49
N TYR A 243 -25.52 13.09 -4.68
CA TYR A 243 -26.00 12.01 -3.83
C TYR A 243 -25.62 12.25 -2.37
N ASP A 244 -26.29 11.53 -1.47
CA ASP A 244 -25.84 11.39 -0.10
C ASP A 244 -24.78 10.29 0.00
N LEU A 245 -23.85 10.45 0.94
CA LEU A 245 -22.83 9.44 1.25
C LEU A 245 -23.42 8.25 2.01
N GLU A 246 -24.49 8.48 2.77
CA GLU A 246 -25.23 7.43 3.47
C GLU A 246 -25.66 6.29 2.52
N GLY A 247 -25.50 5.06 2.99
CA GLY A 247 -25.84 3.84 2.26
C GLY A 247 -24.92 3.50 1.08
N LYS A 248 -23.90 4.33 0.77
CA LYS A 248 -22.92 4.01 -0.27
C LYS A 248 -21.91 2.98 0.22
N THR A 249 -21.40 2.17 -0.71
CA THR A 249 -20.28 1.26 -0.46
C THR A 249 -18.95 1.95 -0.75
N VAL A 250 -18.12 2.10 0.28
CA VAL A 250 -16.79 2.73 0.19
C VAL A 250 -15.73 1.66 0.40
N GLY A 251 -14.85 1.47 -0.59
CA GLY A 251 -13.73 0.53 -0.52
C GLY A 251 -12.38 1.24 -0.47
N THR A 252 -11.55 0.94 0.53
CA THR A 252 -10.15 1.42 0.55
C THR A 252 -9.18 0.33 0.08
N VAL A 253 -8.33 0.68 -0.90
CA VAL A 253 -7.23 -0.17 -1.40
C VAL A 253 -5.96 0.19 -0.64
N GLY A 254 -5.68 -0.61 0.39
CA GLY A 254 -4.74 -0.29 1.44
C GLY A 254 -5.49 0.11 2.72
N CYS A 255 -5.19 -0.58 3.82
CA CYS A 255 -5.72 -0.33 5.15
C CYS A 255 -4.57 -0.19 6.17
N GLY A 256 -3.56 0.59 5.78
CA GLY A 256 -2.45 0.98 6.63
C GLY A 256 -2.84 2.04 7.66
N ARG A 257 -1.96 3.01 7.93
CA ARG A 257 -2.26 4.08 8.89
C ARG A 257 -3.38 5.00 8.38
N ILE A 258 -3.31 5.43 7.11
CA ILE A 258 -4.27 6.37 6.51
C ILE A 258 -5.62 5.69 6.28
N GLY A 259 -5.65 4.56 5.56
CA GLY A 259 -6.90 3.81 5.32
C GLY A 259 -7.68 3.48 6.60
N ARG A 260 -7.01 3.11 7.70
CA ARG A 260 -7.70 2.91 9.00
C ARG A 260 -8.32 4.19 9.56
N LEU A 261 -7.57 5.29 9.53
CA LEU A 261 -8.06 6.60 10.00
C LEU A 261 -9.22 7.11 9.14
N LEU A 262 -9.21 6.84 7.83
CA LEU A 262 -10.31 7.13 6.92
C LEU A 262 -11.56 6.34 7.31
N LEU A 263 -11.45 5.02 7.46
CA LEU A 263 -12.61 4.18 7.80
C LEU A 263 -13.22 4.56 9.16
N GLN A 264 -12.38 4.89 10.15
CA GLN A 264 -12.85 5.41 11.45
C GLN A 264 -13.67 6.69 11.30
N ARG A 265 -13.29 7.59 10.38
CA ARG A 265 -14.00 8.85 10.12
C ARG A 265 -15.26 8.65 9.28
N LEU A 266 -15.28 7.62 8.42
CA LEU A 266 -16.46 7.27 7.62
C LEU A 266 -17.54 6.55 8.42
N LYS A 267 -17.18 5.85 9.50
CA LYS A 267 -18.13 5.11 10.36
C LYS A 267 -19.44 5.88 10.66
N PRO A 268 -19.43 7.13 11.15
CA PRO A 268 -20.66 7.86 11.48
C PRO A 268 -21.51 8.27 10.25
N PHE A 269 -21.01 8.12 9.03
CA PHE A 269 -21.76 8.44 7.80
C PHE A 269 -22.68 7.31 7.31
N GLY A 270 -22.74 6.17 8.01
CA GLY A 270 -23.67 5.09 7.66
C GLY A 270 -23.38 4.43 6.31
N CYS A 271 -22.10 4.29 5.95
CA CYS A 271 -21.65 3.62 4.73
C CYS A 271 -21.51 2.09 4.93
N ASN A 272 -21.53 1.35 3.83
CA ASN A 272 -20.99 -0.01 3.80
C ASN A 272 -19.47 0.07 3.56
N LEU A 273 -18.67 -0.25 4.56
CA LEU A 273 -17.22 -0.06 4.53
C LEU A 273 -16.49 -1.36 4.16
N LEU A 274 -15.73 -1.33 3.08
CA LEU A 274 -14.89 -2.43 2.62
C LEU A 274 -13.42 -2.02 2.63
N TYR A 275 -12.54 -2.99 2.79
CA TYR A 275 -11.12 -2.76 2.56
C TYR A 275 -10.39 -3.99 2.03
N HIS A 276 -9.35 -3.73 1.26
CA HIS A 276 -8.40 -4.73 0.81
C HIS A 276 -6.99 -4.30 1.22
N ASP A 277 -6.25 -5.17 1.89
CA ASP A 277 -4.84 -4.99 2.23
C ASP A 277 -4.14 -6.36 2.30
N ARG A 278 -2.80 -6.35 2.32
CA ARG A 278 -1.98 -7.53 2.59
C ARG A 278 -2.12 -8.02 4.03
N ILE A 279 -2.50 -7.14 4.95
CA ILE A 279 -2.65 -7.42 6.37
C ILE A 279 -4.08 -7.04 6.76
N GLN A 280 -4.87 -8.03 7.17
CA GLN A 280 -6.18 -7.82 7.76
C GLN A 280 -6.02 -7.05 9.09
N MET A 281 -6.95 -6.13 9.37
CA MET A 281 -7.07 -5.52 10.68
C MET A 281 -7.41 -6.57 11.74
N ASP A 282 -7.08 -6.28 12.99
CA ASP A 282 -7.55 -7.10 14.12
C ASP A 282 -9.09 -7.07 14.16
N SER A 283 -9.73 -8.22 14.38
CA SER A 283 -11.19 -8.36 14.30
C SER A 283 -11.94 -7.45 15.28
N GLU A 284 -11.34 -7.11 16.43
CA GLU A 284 -11.90 -6.11 17.35
C GLU A 284 -12.00 -4.73 16.68
N LEU A 285 -10.94 -4.30 16.00
CA LEU A 285 -10.91 -3.02 15.29
C LEU A 285 -11.86 -3.04 14.08
N GLU A 286 -11.94 -4.14 13.34
CA GLU A 286 -12.92 -4.33 12.26
C GLU A 286 -14.35 -4.12 12.76
N ASN A 287 -14.72 -4.78 13.85
CA ASN A 287 -16.04 -4.67 14.46
C ASN A 287 -16.31 -3.28 15.02
N GLN A 288 -15.30 -2.64 15.65
CA GLN A 288 -15.42 -1.28 16.15
C GLN A 288 -15.64 -0.28 15.01
N ILE A 289 -15.02 -0.47 13.84
CA ILE A 289 -15.18 0.41 12.68
C ILE A 289 -16.45 0.07 11.90
N GLY A 290 -16.86 -1.20 11.88
CA GLY A 290 -17.90 -1.72 10.99
C GLY A 290 -17.41 -1.91 9.56
N ALA A 291 -16.13 -2.26 9.38
CA ALA A 291 -15.53 -2.49 8.05
C ALA A 291 -15.30 -3.98 7.79
N THR A 292 -15.51 -4.41 6.55
CA THR A 292 -15.37 -5.80 6.11
C THR A 292 -14.11 -5.97 5.26
N PHE A 293 -13.29 -6.97 5.59
CA PHE A 293 -12.13 -7.34 4.80
C PHE A 293 -12.53 -8.11 3.54
N GLU A 294 -11.96 -7.72 2.40
CA GLU A 294 -12.05 -8.44 1.14
C GLU A 294 -10.66 -8.92 0.73
N GLU A 295 -10.44 -10.24 0.81
CA GLU A 295 -9.14 -10.85 0.49
C GLU A 295 -8.77 -10.64 -0.99
N ASP A 296 -9.75 -10.67 -1.89
CA ASP A 296 -9.56 -10.48 -3.32
C ASP A 296 -9.97 -9.07 -3.74
N LEU A 297 -8.97 -8.27 -4.13
CA LEU A 297 -9.18 -6.91 -4.63
C LEU A 297 -10.19 -6.87 -5.78
N ASP A 298 -10.11 -7.81 -6.72
CA ASP A 298 -10.97 -7.80 -7.91
C ASP A 298 -12.42 -8.22 -7.56
N LYS A 299 -12.67 -8.78 -6.37
CA LYS A 299 -14.04 -8.97 -5.82
C LYS A 299 -14.56 -7.76 -5.07
N MET A 300 -13.68 -6.98 -4.44
CA MET A 300 -14.07 -5.76 -3.74
C MET A 300 -14.50 -4.67 -4.73
N LEU A 301 -13.67 -4.42 -5.75
CA LEU A 301 -13.81 -3.26 -6.64
C LEU A 301 -15.19 -3.12 -7.30
N PRO A 302 -15.84 -4.19 -7.82
CA PRO A 302 -17.17 -4.08 -8.43
C PRO A 302 -18.30 -3.78 -7.44
N LYS A 303 -18.08 -3.92 -6.13
CA LYS A 303 -19.06 -3.62 -5.07
C LYS A 303 -19.09 -2.14 -4.72
N CYS A 304 -17.99 -1.41 -4.94
CA CYS A 304 -17.78 -0.05 -4.44
C CYS A 304 -18.44 1.02 -5.32
N ASP A 305 -19.17 1.94 -4.68
CA ASP A 305 -19.60 3.20 -5.31
C ASP A 305 -18.46 4.23 -5.27
N ILE A 306 -17.63 4.15 -4.21
CA ILE A 306 -16.46 5.00 -4.00
C ILE A 306 -15.24 4.13 -3.70
N ILE A 307 -14.14 4.37 -4.40
CA ILE A 307 -12.85 3.67 -4.20
C ILE A 307 -11.80 4.69 -3.76
N VAL A 308 -11.08 4.37 -2.68
CA VAL A 308 -10.01 5.22 -2.15
C VAL A 308 -8.68 4.48 -2.19
N ILE A 309 -7.64 5.12 -2.75
CA ILE A 309 -6.32 4.52 -2.93
C ILE A 309 -5.41 4.92 -1.77
N ASN A 310 -4.96 3.94 -1.00
CA ASN A 310 -4.22 4.09 0.26
C ASN A 310 -3.00 3.15 0.35
N THR A 311 -2.45 2.75 -0.80
CA THR A 311 -1.33 1.82 -0.93
C THR A 311 -0.08 2.53 -1.46
N PRO A 312 1.15 2.19 -1.03
CA PRO A 312 2.36 2.81 -1.54
C PRO A 312 2.59 2.51 -3.03
N LEU A 313 3.36 3.37 -3.70
CA LEU A 313 3.86 3.10 -5.05
C LEU A 313 5.02 2.09 -5.00
N THR A 314 4.85 1.00 -5.75
CA THR A 314 5.79 -0.10 -5.90
C THR A 314 5.69 -0.63 -7.33
N GLU A 315 6.58 -1.53 -7.73
CA GLU A 315 6.48 -2.22 -9.03
C GLU A 315 5.14 -2.93 -9.26
N LYS A 316 4.45 -3.36 -8.18
CA LYS A 316 3.16 -4.05 -8.28
C LYS A 316 1.96 -3.11 -8.34
N THR A 317 2.11 -1.91 -7.78
CA THR A 317 1.01 -0.93 -7.69
C THR A 317 1.09 0.11 -8.80
N LYS A 318 2.24 0.27 -9.46
CA LYS A 318 2.39 1.15 -10.63
C LYS A 318 1.47 0.70 -11.77
N GLY A 319 0.59 1.60 -12.22
CA GLY A 319 -0.41 1.32 -13.25
C GLY A 319 -1.42 0.24 -12.86
N MET A 320 -1.59 -0.04 -11.56
CA MET A 320 -2.53 -1.05 -11.07
C MET A 320 -3.97 -0.76 -11.52
N PHE A 321 -4.35 0.52 -11.61
CA PHE A 321 -5.64 0.93 -12.16
C PHE A 321 -5.49 1.30 -13.63
N ASP A 322 -5.37 0.27 -14.46
CA ASP A 322 -5.37 0.35 -15.91
C ASP A 322 -6.80 0.34 -16.49
N LYS A 323 -6.89 0.37 -17.82
CA LYS A 323 -8.16 0.32 -18.55
C LYS A 323 -8.99 -0.92 -18.26
N GLU A 324 -8.35 -2.08 -18.08
CA GLU A 324 -9.06 -3.34 -17.82
C GLU A 324 -9.70 -3.32 -16.44
N ARG A 325 -8.94 -2.93 -15.41
CA ARG A 325 -9.46 -2.86 -14.04
C ARG A 325 -10.48 -1.74 -13.88
N ILE A 326 -10.27 -0.58 -14.50
CA ILE A 326 -11.27 0.50 -14.52
C ILE A 326 -12.57 0.03 -15.16
N GLY A 327 -12.51 -0.75 -16.25
CA GLY A 327 -13.71 -1.28 -16.92
C GLY A 327 -14.53 -2.29 -16.11
N LYS A 328 -13.98 -2.82 -15.00
CA LYS A 328 -14.68 -3.74 -14.07
C LYS A 328 -15.37 -3.02 -12.92
N LEU A 329 -15.16 -1.72 -12.77
CA LEU A 329 -15.75 -0.93 -11.70
C LEU A 329 -17.24 -0.69 -11.99
N LYS A 330 -17.99 -0.21 -10.98
CA LYS A 330 -19.35 0.27 -11.22
C LYS A 330 -19.33 1.45 -12.20
N LYS A 331 -20.28 1.48 -13.13
CA LYS A 331 -20.51 2.67 -13.95
C LYS A 331 -20.90 3.84 -13.06
N GLY A 332 -20.21 4.97 -13.19
CA GLY A 332 -20.38 6.14 -12.35
C GLY A 332 -19.57 6.12 -11.04
N VAL A 333 -18.65 5.17 -10.88
CA VAL A 333 -17.79 5.08 -9.69
C VAL A 333 -17.02 6.37 -9.42
N LEU A 334 -16.87 6.72 -8.14
CA LEU A 334 -16.05 7.83 -7.67
C LEU A 334 -14.70 7.31 -7.17
N ILE A 335 -13.61 7.94 -7.58
CA ILE A 335 -12.27 7.51 -7.22
C ILE A 335 -11.53 8.65 -6.51
N VAL A 336 -10.96 8.35 -5.34
CA VAL A 336 -10.11 9.26 -4.57
C VAL A 336 -8.70 8.67 -4.49
N ASN A 337 -7.69 9.44 -4.89
CA ASN A 337 -6.29 9.01 -4.81
C ASN A 337 -5.43 10.13 -4.23
N ASN A 338 -5.04 9.95 -2.96
CA ASN A 338 -4.03 10.75 -2.27
C ASN A 338 -2.76 9.93 -1.99
N ALA A 339 -2.66 8.73 -2.56
CA ALA A 339 -1.50 7.87 -2.40
C ALA A 339 -0.38 8.28 -3.36
N ARG A 340 -0.43 7.88 -4.64
CA ARG A 340 0.51 8.29 -5.69
C ARG A 340 -0.17 8.29 -7.06
N GLY A 341 0.15 9.29 -7.89
CA GLY A 341 -0.44 9.43 -9.23
C GLY A 341 -0.15 8.23 -10.14
N ALA A 342 1.09 7.72 -10.10
CA ALA A 342 1.54 6.59 -10.92
C ALA A 342 0.91 5.23 -10.58
N ILE A 343 0.06 5.14 -9.55
CA ILE A 343 -0.76 3.94 -9.28
C ILE A 343 -1.86 3.80 -10.35
N MET A 344 -2.31 4.92 -10.90
CA MET A 344 -3.30 4.98 -11.96
C MET A 344 -2.60 5.01 -13.33
N ASP A 345 -3.20 4.38 -14.33
CA ASP A 345 -2.91 4.72 -15.71
C ASP A 345 -3.59 6.07 -16.04
N THR A 346 -2.77 7.08 -16.34
CA THR A 346 -3.24 8.45 -16.59
C THR A 346 -4.30 8.50 -17.68
N GLN A 347 -4.09 7.80 -18.80
CA GLN A 347 -5.00 7.84 -19.95
C GLN A 347 -6.27 7.03 -19.68
N ALA A 348 -6.16 5.90 -18.99
CA ALA A 348 -7.33 5.10 -18.61
C ALA A 348 -8.30 5.88 -17.70
N VAL A 349 -7.77 6.70 -16.79
CA VAL A 349 -8.60 7.61 -15.96
C VAL A 349 -9.28 8.68 -16.82
N VAL A 350 -8.54 9.29 -17.76
CA VAL A 350 -9.09 10.30 -18.69
C VAL A 350 -10.23 9.71 -19.52
N ASP A 351 -10.02 8.53 -20.11
CA ASP A 351 -11.01 7.80 -20.90
C ASP A 351 -12.24 7.43 -20.06
N GLY A 352 -12.02 6.99 -18.81
CA GLY A 352 -13.06 6.67 -17.86
C GLY A 352 -13.93 7.88 -17.49
N CYS A 353 -13.31 9.03 -17.23
CA CYS A 353 -14.02 10.28 -16.95
C CYS A 353 -14.78 10.80 -18.18
N ASN A 354 -14.17 10.76 -19.36
CA ASN A 354 -14.78 11.21 -20.62
C ASN A 354 -16.02 10.38 -21.01
N SER A 355 -15.96 9.06 -20.80
CA SER A 355 -17.09 8.15 -21.07
C SER A 355 -18.17 8.18 -19.98
N GLY A 356 -17.90 8.81 -18.83
CA GLY A 356 -18.76 8.77 -17.65
C GLY A 356 -18.76 7.41 -16.93
N HIS A 357 -17.86 6.48 -17.30
CA HIS A 357 -17.66 5.25 -16.54
C HIS A 357 -17.09 5.56 -15.15
N ILE A 358 -16.14 6.49 -15.08
CA ILE A 358 -15.74 7.15 -13.83
C ILE A 358 -16.64 8.38 -13.68
N GLY A 359 -17.45 8.39 -12.61
CA GLY A 359 -18.34 9.51 -12.28
C GLY A 359 -17.59 10.72 -11.74
N GLY A 360 -16.39 10.52 -11.18
CA GLY A 360 -15.51 11.60 -10.77
C GLY A 360 -14.19 11.07 -10.20
N TYR A 361 -13.13 11.86 -10.38
CA TYR A 361 -11.79 11.54 -9.89
C TYR A 361 -11.23 12.72 -9.10
N SER A 362 -10.75 12.46 -7.88
CA SER A 362 -10.16 13.49 -7.02
C SER A 362 -8.89 12.98 -6.38
N GLY A 363 -7.97 13.90 -6.12
CA GLY A 363 -6.71 13.59 -5.49
C GLY A 363 -5.81 14.80 -5.47
N ASP A 364 -4.71 14.69 -4.73
CA ASP A 364 -3.66 15.69 -4.71
C ASP A 364 -2.34 15.21 -5.33
N VAL A 365 -2.25 13.93 -5.70
CA VAL A 365 -1.03 13.33 -6.25
C VAL A 365 -1.03 13.23 -7.77
N TRP A 366 0.15 13.42 -8.34
CA TRP A 366 0.39 13.48 -9.79
C TRP A 366 1.64 12.68 -10.15
N TYR A 367 1.83 12.41 -11.44
CA TYR A 367 3.10 11.92 -11.95
C TYR A 367 3.36 12.45 -13.37
N PRO A 368 4.50 13.13 -13.63
CA PRO A 368 5.53 13.55 -12.69
C PRO A 368 5.05 14.69 -11.75
N GLN A 369 5.90 15.09 -10.79
CA GLN A 369 5.65 16.25 -9.93
C GLN A 369 6.83 17.23 -9.93
N PRO A 370 6.62 18.53 -10.22
CA PRO A 370 5.34 19.21 -10.45
C PRO A 370 4.56 18.69 -11.66
N ALA A 371 3.23 18.66 -11.55
CA ALA A 371 2.38 18.21 -12.65
C ALA A 371 2.49 19.21 -13.82
N PRO A 372 2.83 18.75 -15.04
CA PRO A 372 2.93 19.61 -16.22
C PRO A 372 1.68 20.47 -16.43
N LYS A 373 1.84 21.64 -17.05
CA LYS A 373 0.73 22.57 -17.30
C LYS A 373 -0.35 21.91 -18.16
N ASP A 374 0.05 21.08 -19.11
CA ASP A 374 -0.78 20.32 -20.03
C ASP A 374 -1.19 18.93 -19.50
N HIS A 375 -0.93 18.61 -18.23
CA HIS A 375 -1.30 17.32 -17.66
C HIS A 375 -2.81 17.07 -17.78
N PRO A 376 -3.27 15.95 -18.37
CA PRO A 376 -4.65 15.80 -18.84
C PRO A 376 -5.68 15.78 -17.70
N TRP A 377 -5.33 15.31 -16.50
CA TRP A 377 -6.21 15.37 -15.33
C TRP A 377 -6.60 16.78 -14.90
N ARG A 378 -5.90 17.82 -15.36
CA ARG A 378 -6.31 19.22 -15.13
C ARG A 378 -7.56 19.61 -15.91
N TYR A 379 -7.84 18.90 -17.01
CA TYR A 379 -8.83 19.30 -18.02
C TYR A 379 -9.92 18.25 -18.24
N MET A 380 -9.74 17.02 -17.76
CA MET A 380 -10.75 15.97 -17.90
C MET A 380 -12.04 16.34 -17.14
N PRO A 381 -13.22 15.90 -17.61
CA PRO A 381 -14.48 16.20 -16.96
C PRO A 381 -14.56 15.55 -15.57
N ASN A 382 -15.34 16.17 -14.67
CA ASN A 382 -15.64 15.64 -13.33
C ASN A 382 -14.41 15.40 -12.44
N GLN A 383 -13.31 16.11 -12.71
CA GLN A 383 -12.13 16.12 -11.86
C GLN A 383 -12.31 17.07 -10.67
N ALA A 384 -11.77 16.68 -9.51
CA ALA A 384 -11.67 17.52 -8.31
C ALA A 384 -10.23 17.50 -7.75
N MET A 385 -9.27 17.72 -8.64
CA MET A 385 -7.84 17.66 -8.35
C MET A 385 -7.34 18.92 -7.66
N THR A 386 -6.32 18.76 -6.82
CA THR A 386 -5.52 19.87 -6.27
C THR A 386 -4.03 19.59 -6.51
N PRO A 387 -3.12 20.57 -6.36
CA PRO A 387 -1.71 20.28 -6.15
C PRO A 387 -1.50 19.39 -4.92
N HIS A 388 -0.32 18.75 -4.80
CA HIS A 388 0.02 17.83 -3.71
C HIS A 388 0.23 18.59 -2.40
N ILE A 389 -0.80 18.61 -1.55
CA ILE A 389 -0.85 19.49 -0.37
C ILE A 389 -1.44 18.83 0.88
N SER A 390 -2.15 17.71 0.78
CA SER A 390 -2.85 17.11 1.94
C SER A 390 -1.87 16.73 3.06
N GLY A 391 -0.69 16.28 2.66
CA GLY A 391 0.40 15.93 3.57
C GLY A 391 1.21 17.12 4.11
N THR A 392 0.93 18.36 3.69
CA THR A 392 1.71 19.57 4.02
C THR A 392 0.88 20.69 4.67
N THR A 393 -0.24 20.34 5.32
CA THR A 393 -0.95 21.30 6.19
C THR A 393 -0.01 21.84 7.28
N ILE A 394 -0.24 23.05 7.78
CA ILE A 394 0.61 23.67 8.81
C ILE A 394 0.77 22.77 10.05
N ASP A 395 -0.21 21.94 10.39
CA ASP A 395 -0.08 20.95 11.46
C ASP A 395 0.86 19.78 11.09
N ALA A 396 0.84 19.33 9.83
CA ALA A 396 1.72 18.28 9.32
C ALA A 396 3.18 18.75 9.20
N GLN A 397 3.43 19.83 8.44
CA GLN A 397 4.04 21.05 8.98
C GLN A 397 4.96 20.93 10.20
N LEU A 398 4.36 21.08 11.36
CA LEU A 398 5.11 21.12 12.61
C LEU A 398 5.57 19.71 13.03
N ARG A 399 4.76 18.67 12.74
CA ARG A 399 5.06 17.28 13.10
C ARG A 399 6.22 16.69 12.31
N TYR A 400 6.25 16.83 10.98
CA TYR A 400 7.34 16.29 10.16
C TYR A 400 8.67 17.06 10.36
N ALA A 401 8.64 18.34 10.75
CA ALA A 401 9.83 19.13 11.04
C ALA A 401 10.45 18.69 12.36
N ALA A 402 9.60 18.50 13.39
CA ALA A 402 10.02 17.92 14.66
C ALA A 402 10.61 16.51 14.48
N GLY A 403 9.97 15.64 13.68
CA GLY A 403 10.47 14.29 13.42
C GLY A 403 11.77 14.26 12.62
N VAL A 404 11.96 15.16 11.65
CA VAL A 404 13.25 15.31 10.96
C VAL A 404 14.34 15.75 11.93
N LYS A 405 14.05 16.73 12.80
CA LYS A 405 15.00 17.18 13.83
C LYS A 405 15.40 16.05 14.77
N ASP A 406 14.43 15.26 15.25
CA ASP A 406 14.67 14.10 16.11
C ASP A 406 15.57 13.05 15.44
N MET A 407 15.31 12.69 14.18
CA MET A 407 16.17 11.77 13.44
C MET A 407 17.57 12.32 13.18
N LEU A 408 17.70 13.63 12.92
CA LEU A 408 19.01 14.27 12.79
C LEU A 408 19.78 14.22 14.12
N GLU A 409 19.11 14.49 15.24
CA GLU A 409 19.72 14.41 16.58
C GLU A 409 20.22 12.99 16.88
N ASN A 410 19.39 11.97 16.64
CA ASN A 410 19.78 10.57 16.79
C ASN A 410 20.96 10.22 15.86
N TYR A 411 20.93 10.68 14.61
CA TYR A 411 22.03 10.48 13.65
C TYR A 411 23.35 11.08 14.14
N PHE A 412 23.33 12.30 14.68
CA PHE A 412 24.54 12.95 15.20
C PHE A 412 25.10 12.25 16.46
N LYS A 413 24.23 11.67 17.29
CA LYS A 413 24.61 10.88 18.47
C LYS A 413 25.01 9.45 18.15
N GLY A 414 24.76 8.96 16.92
CA GLY A 414 24.91 7.55 16.57
C GLY A 414 23.86 6.65 17.23
N GLU A 415 22.69 7.21 17.52
CA GLU A 415 21.53 6.53 18.10
C GLU A 415 20.57 6.05 17.01
N GLU A 416 19.76 5.04 17.36
CA GLU A 416 18.77 4.42 16.48
C GLU A 416 17.53 5.30 16.32
N PHE A 417 16.94 5.29 15.13
CA PHE A 417 15.62 5.89 14.91
C PHE A 417 14.54 4.91 15.39
N PRO A 418 13.35 5.40 15.73
CA PRO A 418 12.19 4.54 15.88
C PRO A 418 12.00 3.62 14.65
N PRO A 419 11.83 2.29 14.84
CA PRO A 419 11.88 1.31 13.74
C PRO A 419 10.94 1.60 12.56
N GLN A 420 9.80 2.24 12.83
CA GLN A 420 8.81 2.62 11.83
C GLN A 420 9.27 3.70 10.85
N HIS A 421 10.34 4.45 11.15
CA HIS A 421 10.86 5.50 10.29
C HIS A 421 11.80 4.97 9.21
N TYR A 422 12.39 3.79 9.40
CA TYR A 422 13.31 3.20 8.43
C TYR A 422 12.58 2.66 7.20
N ILE A 423 13.02 3.13 6.03
CA ILE A 423 12.64 2.60 4.70
C ILE A 423 13.77 1.74 4.14
N VAL A 424 15.02 2.16 4.35
CA VAL A 424 16.22 1.37 4.09
C VAL A 424 17.14 1.50 5.29
N LYS A 425 17.61 0.37 5.81
CA LYS A 425 18.61 0.32 6.88
C LYS A 425 19.54 -0.85 6.63
N GLU A 426 20.85 -0.64 6.75
CA GLU A 426 21.87 -1.69 6.63
C GLU A 426 21.74 -2.52 5.32
N GLY A 427 21.40 -1.84 4.22
CA GLY A 427 21.23 -2.48 2.91
C GLY A 427 19.91 -3.25 2.73
N GLU A 428 19.01 -3.19 3.71
CA GLU A 428 17.74 -3.90 3.70
C GLU A 428 16.57 -2.92 3.58
N LEU A 429 15.68 -3.13 2.59
CA LEU A 429 14.44 -2.36 2.46
C LEU A 429 13.45 -2.74 3.57
N ALA A 430 12.55 -1.84 3.95
CA ALA A 430 11.41 -2.14 4.80
C ALA A 430 10.44 -3.11 4.10
N SER A 431 9.80 -3.98 4.89
CA SER A 431 9.00 -5.12 4.37
C SER A 431 7.87 -4.70 3.43
N GLN A 432 7.30 -3.50 3.62
CA GLN A 432 6.21 -2.98 2.80
C GLN A 432 6.65 -2.68 1.36
N TYR A 433 7.93 -2.37 1.16
CA TYR A 433 8.55 -2.02 -0.12
C TYR A 433 9.32 -3.19 -0.77
N ARG A 434 9.48 -4.33 -0.08
CA ARG A 434 10.14 -5.52 -0.64
C ARG A 434 9.25 -6.22 -1.68
N ASN A 435 9.83 -6.53 -2.84
CA ASN A 435 9.29 -7.55 -3.73
C ASN A 435 9.36 -8.91 -3.02
N ARG A 436 8.23 -9.64 -2.95
CA ARG A 436 8.11 -10.99 -2.35
C ARG A 436 8.94 -12.09 -3.04
N VAL A 437 10.03 -11.77 -3.74
CA VAL A 437 10.94 -12.80 -4.29
C VAL A 437 11.80 -13.40 -3.16
N LYS A 438 12.17 -12.63 -2.13
CA LYS A 438 13.04 -13.11 -1.04
C LYS A 438 12.34 -13.92 0.07
N ARG A 439 11.00 -13.88 0.19
CA ARG A 439 10.30 -14.55 1.32
C ARG A 439 10.18 -16.09 1.18
N MET A 440 10.56 -16.67 0.04
CA MET A 440 10.73 -18.12 -0.09
C MET A 440 12.11 -18.60 0.40
N ALA A 441 13.10 -17.72 0.56
CA ALA A 441 14.44 -18.12 0.98
C ALA A 441 14.61 -18.21 2.51
N GLU A 442 13.85 -17.42 3.28
CA GLU A 442 14.06 -17.29 4.73
C GLU A 442 12.90 -17.79 5.60
N THR A 443 11.80 -18.24 4.98
CA THR A 443 10.81 -19.06 5.68
C THR A 443 11.12 -20.51 5.38
N LYS A 444 12.05 -21.14 6.12
CA LYS A 444 12.04 -22.60 6.26
C LYS A 444 10.81 -22.99 7.10
N SER A 445 9.62 -22.82 6.53
CA SER A 445 8.52 -23.73 6.82
C SER A 445 9.03 -25.10 6.40
N GLY A 446 9.03 -26.07 7.32
CA GLY A 446 9.62 -27.38 7.09
C GLY A 446 9.24 -27.92 5.71
N MET A 447 10.24 -28.26 4.89
CA MET A 447 10.02 -28.87 3.59
C MET A 447 9.18 -30.14 3.82
N ARG A 448 7.87 -30.07 3.57
CA ARG A 448 7.09 -31.28 3.34
C ARG A 448 7.47 -31.76 1.95
N LYS A 449 7.96 -33.01 1.87
CA LYS A 449 8.21 -33.67 0.60
C LYS A 449 6.94 -33.55 -0.27
N PRO A 450 7.06 -33.24 -1.57
CA PRO A 450 5.90 -33.23 -2.45
C PRO A 450 5.22 -34.60 -2.37
N VAL A 451 3.96 -34.60 -1.95
CA VAL A 451 3.13 -35.82 -1.95
C VAL A 451 2.69 -36.05 -3.38
N PHE A 452 2.96 -37.25 -3.88
CA PHE A 452 2.50 -37.68 -5.19
C PHE A 452 1.18 -38.42 -5.04
N THR A 453 0.18 -38.01 -5.81
CA THR A 453 -1.14 -38.61 -5.89
C THR A 453 -1.13 -39.69 -6.96
N LYS A 454 -1.79 -40.82 -6.68
CA LYS A 454 -2.01 -41.88 -7.68
C LYS A 454 -3.29 -41.62 -8.49
N VAL A 455 -3.39 -42.16 -9.70
CA VAL A 455 -4.50 -41.83 -10.61
C VAL A 455 -5.87 -42.16 -9.99
N ASP A 456 -6.03 -43.32 -9.36
CA ASP A 456 -7.27 -43.76 -8.68
C ASP A 456 -7.70 -42.88 -7.47
N GLN A 457 -6.81 -42.03 -6.96
CA GLN A 457 -7.09 -41.09 -5.87
C GLN A 457 -7.65 -39.76 -6.36
N LEU A 458 -7.67 -39.52 -7.68
CA LEU A 458 -8.23 -38.32 -8.27
C LEU A 458 -9.75 -38.27 -8.06
N ARG A 459 -10.27 -37.07 -7.84
CA ARG A 459 -11.71 -36.81 -7.60
C ARG A 459 -12.17 -35.60 -8.43
N PRO A 460 -13.44 -35.57 -8.87
CA PRO A 460 -13.99 -34.44 -9.63
C PRO A 460 -13.74 -33.09 -8.93
N GLY A 461 -13.34 -32.07 -9.70
CA GLY A 461 -13.16 -30.69 -9.21
C GLY A 461 -11.94 -30.43 -8.31
N THR A 462 -11.09 -31.43 -8.07
CA THR A 462 -9.89 -31.27 -7.23
C THR A 462 -8.69 -30.70 -8.02
N SER A 463 -7.79 -30.00 -7.32
CA SER A 463 -6.59 -29.36 -7.89
C SER A 463 -5.37 -29.51 -6.97
N GLY A 464 -4.17 -29.29 -7.52
CA GLY A 464 -2.92 -29.32 -6.76
C GLY A 464 -2.19 -30.66 -6.76
N HIS A 465 -2.55 -31.55 -7.68
CA HIS A 465 -2.01 -32.91 -7.71
C HIS A 465 -0.61 -32.96 -8.31
N ASN A 466 0.27 -33.76 -7.72
CA ASN A 466 1.55 -34.11 -8.33
C ASN A 466 1.49 -35.58 -8.72
N LEU A 467 1.68 -35.92 -9.99
CA LEU A 467 1.64 -37.30 -10.47
C LEU A 467 2.89 -37.62 -11.29
N THR A 468 3.32 -38.87 -11.24
CA THR A 468 4.27 -39.44 -12.20
C THR A 468 3.50 -40.46 -13.03
N VAL A 469 3.34 -40.20 -14.32
CA VAL A 469 2.52 -41.01 -15.22
C VAL A 469 3.28 -41.35 -16.50
N LYS A 470 2.96 -42.48 -17.10
CA LYS A 470 3.39 -42.82 -18.46
C LYS A 470 2.34 -42.39 -19.47
N VAL A 471 2.79 -41.88 -20.60
CA VAL A 471 1.94 -41.56 -21.74
C VAL A 471 1.67 -42.84 -22.54
N VAL A 472 0.44 -43.34 -22.48
CA VAL A 472 0.01 -44.55 -23.18
C VAL A 472 -0.28 -44.23 -24.65
N SER A 473 -0.94 -43.12 -24.92
CA SER A 473 -1.18 -42.63 -26.27
C SER A 473 -1.37 -41.12 -26.30
N SER A 474 -1.15 -40.51 -27.45
CA SER A 474 -1.32 -39.07 -27.67
C SER A 474 -1.99 -38.84 -29.01
N LYS A 475 -3.11 -38.10 -28.99
CA LYS A 475 -3.90 -37.78 -30.18
C LYS A 475 -4.04 -36.28 -30.30
N LEU A 476 -3.53 -35.70 -31.37
CA LEU A 476 -3.73 -34.29 -31.69
C LEU A 476 -5.20 -34.05 -32.08
N VAL A 477 -5.87 -33.14 -31.38
CA VAL A 477 -7.31 -32.87 -31.54
C VAL A 477 -7.59 -31.51 -32.17
N LEU A 478 -6.64 -30.56 -32.06
CA LEU A 478 -6.75 -29.25 -32.67
C LEU A 478 -5.36 -28.72 -33.03
N GLN A 479 -5.21 -28.23 -34.27
CA GLN A 479 -4.05 -27.46 -34.71
C GLN A 479 -4.53 -26.33 -35.63
N LYS A 480 -4.30 -25.08 -35.24
CA LYS A 480 -4.71 -23.90 -36.03
C LYS A 480 -3.53 -22.93 -36.17
N GLY A 481 -3.13 -22.62 -37.41
CA GLY A 481 -2.07 -21.67 -37.75
C GLY A 481 -2.42 -20.85 -39.00
N ARG A 482 -1.95 -19.60 -39.07
CA ARG A 482 -1.99 -18.77 -40.30
C ARG A 482 -0.74 -19.06 -41.15
N PRO A 483 -0.84 -19.10 -42.50
CA PRO A 483 0.30 -19.42 -43.35
C PRO A 483 1.44 -18.38 -43.31
N ASP A 484 1.13 -17.10 -43.12
CA ASP A 484 2.12 -16.01 -43.25
C ASP A 484 2.20 -15.11 -42.00
N GLY A 485 3.01 -15.51 -41.03
CA GLY A 485 3.41 -14.67 -39.90
C GLY A 485 4.50 -15.34 -39.05
N PRO A 486 5.36 -14.57 -38.35
CA PRO A 486 6.43 -15.14 -37.53
C PRO A 486 5.86 -16.10 -36.49
N GLN A 487 6.57 -17.21 -36.26
CA GLN A 487 6.22 -18.49 -35.57
C GLN A 487 5.46 -18.46 -34.22
N LEU A 488 4.99 -17.32 -33.74
CA LEU A 488 4.66 -17.10 -32.33
C LEU A 488 3.26 -17.51 -31.86
N ARG A 489 2.34 -18.01 -32.69
CA ARG A 489 1.01 -18.47 -32.21
C ARG A 489 0.38 -19.59 -33.05
N GLN A 490 0.96 -20.80 -33.02
CA GLN A 490 0.20 -22.00 -33.37
C GLN A 490 -0.53 -22.50 -32.10
N MET A 491 -1.85 -22.62 -32.18
CA MET A 491 -2.64 -23.22 -31.09
C MET A 491 -2.75 -24.72 -31.35
N GLN A 492 -2.18 -25.52 -30.45
CA GLN A 492 -2.22 -26.98 -30.52
C GLN A 492 -2.86 -27.55 -29.26
N ILE A 493 -3.73 -28.54 -29.41
CA ILE A 493 -4.32 -29.31 -28.31
C ILE A 493 -4.24 -30.78 -28.64
N ALA A 494 -3.71 -31.58 -27.71
CA ALA A 494 -3.70 -33.03 -27.79
C ALA A 494 -4.39 -33.64 -26.56
N GLU A 495 -5.18 -34.68 -26.79
CA GLU A 495 -5.71 -35.55 -25.74
C GLU A 495 -4.78 -36.75 -25.61
N CYS A 496 -4.19 -36.92 -24.43
CA CYS A 496 -3.19 -37.93 -24.16
C CYS A 496 -3.73 -38.89 -23.10
N LEU A 497 -3.80 -40.18 -23.37
CA LEU A 497 -4.10 -41.16 -22.33
C LEU A 497 -2.84 -41.34 -21.48
N VAL A 498 -2.92 -41.01 -20.20
CA VAL A 498 -1.80 -41.14 -19.27
C VAL A 498 -2.20 -42.01 -18.10
N GLY A 499 -1.24 -42.72 -17.49
CA GLY A 499 -1.56 -43.54 -16.33
C GLY A 499 -0.37 -43.97 -15.51
N ASP A 500 -0.67 -44.51 -14.33
CA ASP A 500 0.26 -45.16 -13.42
C ASP A 500 -0.21 -46.60 -13.13
N GLU A 501 0.37 -47.25 -12.13
CA GLU A 501 -0.01 -48.61 -11.74
C GLU A 501 -1.42 -48.73 -11.14
N THR A 502 -2.12 -47.61 -10.86
CA THR A 502 -3.45 -47.63 -10.25
C THR A 502 -4.57 -47.30 -11.23
N GLY A 503 -4.29 -46.57 -12.31
CA GLY A 503 -5.26 -46.35 -13.38
C GLY A 503 -4.77 -45.44 -14.50
N THR A 504 -5.68 -45.12 -15.41
CA THR A 504 -5.49 -44.18 -16.51
C THR A 504 -6.50 -43.02 -16.46
N ILE A 505 -6.10 -41.88 -17.00
CA ILE A 505 -6.94 -40.69 -17.18
C ILE A 505 -6.49 -39.94 -18.44
N VAL A 506 -7.41 -39.29 -19.13
CA VAL A 506 -7.09 -38.46 -20.29
C VAL A 506 -6.56 -37.11 -19.82
N PHE A 507 -5.33 -36.81 -20.20
CA PHE A 507 -4.66 -35.53 -20.02
C PHE A 507 -4.86 -34.62 -21.23
N THR A 508 -5.24 -33.37 -21.00
CA THR A 508 -5.38 -32.35 -22.06
C THR A 508 -4.10 -31.52 -22.15
N ALA A 509 -3.25 -31.82 -23.13
CA ALA A 509 -2.02 -31.09 -23.41
C ALA A 509 -2.29 -29.89 -24.33
N ARG A 510 -1.69 -28.74 -24.04
CA ARG A 510 -1.81 -27.52 -24.86
C ARG A 510 -0.46 -26.95 -25.26
N ASN A 511 -0.37 -26.47 -26.50
CA ASN A 511 0.79 -25.79 -27.08
C ASN A 511 2.09 -26.58 -26.82
N ASN A 512 3.07 -25.97 -26.17
CA ASN A 512 4.36 -26.58 -25.82
C ASN A 512 4.27 -27.85 -24.97
N GLN A 513 3.13 -28.13 -24.31
CA GLN A 513 2.94 -29.41 -23.62
C GLN A 513 2.75 -30.56 -24.61
N VAL A 514 2.22 -30.31 -25.80
CA VAL A 514 1.95 -31.36 -26.80
C VAL A 514 3.23 -32.09 -27.18
N ASP A 515 4.32 -31.35 -27.36
CA ASP A 515 5.64 -31.90 -27.72
C ASP A 515 6.28 -32.77 -26.61
N LEU A 516 5.83 -32.60 -25.35
CA LEU A 516 6.31 -33.36 -24.20
C LEU A 516 5.54 -34.67 -24.00
N MET A 517 4.33 -34.77 -24.56
CA MET A 517 3.40 -35.88 -24.35
C MET A 517 3.48 -36.90 -25.48
N ASN A 518 4.69 -37.36 -25.82
CA ASN A 518 4.89 -38.45 -26.77
C ASN A 518 4.60 -39.80 -26.09
N ALA A 519 4.11 -40.78 -26.86
CA ALA A 519 3.90 -42.14 -26.36
C ALA A 519 5.19 -42.70 -25.75
N ASP A 520 5.05 -43.52 -24.70
CA ASP A 520 6.12 -44.12 -23.91
C ASP A 520 6.94 -43.16 -23.02
N ASN A 521 6.74 -41.84 -23.13
CA ASN A 521 7.35 -40.91 -22.19
C ASN A 521 6.82 -41.13 -20.77
N THR A 522 7.70 -41.03 -19.79
CA THR A 522 7.31 -40.83 -18.39
C THR A 522 7.36 -39.34 -18.09
N VAL A 523 6.26 -38.80 -17.57
CA VAL A 523 6.12 -37.38 -17.26
C VAL A 523 5.72 -37.17 -15.81
N ILE A 524 6.27 -36.12 -15.21
CA ILE A 524 5.85 -35.58 -13.92
C ILE A 524 4.93 -34.41 -14.19
N LEU A 525 3.69 -34.52 -13.72
CA LEU A 525 2.69 -33.46 -13.74
C LEU A 525 2.68 -32.82 -12.35
N ARG A 526 3.02 -31.53 -12.27
CA ARG A 526 3.02 -30.78 -11.01
C ARG A 526 1.87 -29.80 -10.96
N ASN A 527 1.20 -29.72 -9.80
CA ASN A 527 0.06 -28.85 -9.57
C ASN A 527 -1.06 -29.03 -10.63
N ALA A 528 -1.32 -30.28 -11.01
CA ALA A 528 -2.37 -30.64 -11.96
C ALA A 528 -3.77 -30.50 -11.32
N LYS A 529 -4.79 -30.34 -12.17
CA LYS A 529 -6.19 -30.22 -11.78
C LYS A 529 -7.09 -31.15 -12.60
N ILE A 530 -8.24 -31.48 -12.04
CA ILE A 530 -9.31 -32.22 -12.71
C ILE A 530 -10.30 -31.24 -13.31
N ASP A 531 -10.34 -31.18 -14.64
CA ASP A 531 -11.35 -30.48 -15.41
C ASP A 531 -12.48 -31.46 -15.77
N MET A 532 -13.73 -31.04 -15.60
CA MET A 532 -14.90 -31.81 -16.02
C MET A 532 -15.24 -31.46 -17.47
N PHE A 533 -15.31 -32.47 -18.35
CA PHE A 533 -15.70 -32.30 -19.74
C PHE A 533 -16.79 -33.30 -20.11
N LYS A 534 -17.98 -32.79 -20.45
CA LYS A 534 -19.16 -33.60 -20.81
C LYS A 534 -19.47 -34.72 -19.79
N GLY A 535 -19.34 -34.42 -18.49
CA GLY A 535 -19.62 -35.39 -17.42
C GLY A 535 -18.45 -36.31 -17.05
N SER A 536 -17.33 -36.29 -17.78
CA SER A 536 -16.16 -37.12 -17.49
C SER A 536 -14.97 -36.29 -17.00
N MET A 537 -14.10 -36.92 -16.19
CA MET A 537 -12.88 -36.27 -15.72
C MET A 537 -11.81 -36.21 -16.80
N ARG A 538 -11.12 -35.06 -16.87
CA ARG A 538 -9.91 -34.81 -17.66
C ARG A 538 -8.84 -34.21 -16.76
N LEU A 539 -7.61 -34.67 -16.88
CA LEU A 539 -6.48 -34.10 -16.18
C LEU A 539 -5.90 -32.93 -17.01
N ALA A 540 -5.57 -31.82 -16.38
CA ALA A 540 -4.93 -30.69 -17.04
C ALA A 540 -3.92 -30.01 -16.12
N VAL A 541 -2.94 -29.34 -16.71
CA VAL A 541 -1.99 -28.48 -15.99
C VAL A 541 -2.24 -27.04 -16.43
N ASP A 542 -2.53 -26.17 -15.46
CA ASP A 542 -2.77 -24.75 -15.69
C ASP A 542 -1.47 -23.93 -15.79
N LYS A 543 -1.58 -22.60 -15.84
CA LYS A 543 -0.42 -21.69 -15.98
C LYS A 543 0.55 -21.71 -14.78
N TRP A 544 0.17 -22.29 -13.65
CA TRP A 544 0.99 -22.36 -12.44
C TRP A 544 1.62 -23.74 -12.23
N GLY A 545 1.12 -24.77 -12.91
CA GLY A 545 1.71 -26.11 -12.89
C GLY A 545 2.76 -26.33 -13.97
N ARG A 546 3.38 -27.52 -13.95
CA ARG A 546 4.46 -27.91 -14.89
C ARG A 546 4.30 -29.34 -15.37
N VAL A 547 4.74 -29.58 -16.60
CA VAL A 547 4.88 -30.90 -17.21
C VAL A 547 6.37 -31.10 -17.47
N GLU A 548 6.97 -32.12 -16.86
CA GLU A 548 8.40 -32.39 -16.96
C GLU A 548 8.59 -33.84 -17.43
N VAL A 549 9.29 -34.05 -18.55
CA VAL A 549 9.71 -35.41 -18.95
C VAL A 549 10.80 -35.87 -17.99
N THR A 550 10.70 -37.11 -17.53
CA THR A 550 11.64 -37.70 -16.58
C THR A 550 12.14 -39.06 -17.06
N GLU A 551 13.04 -39.68 -16.29
CA GLU A 551 13.54 -41.02 -16.57
C GLU A 551 12.39 -42.04 -16.61
N ALA A 552 12.55 -43.09 -17.41
CA ALA A 552 11.52 -44.11 -17.59
C ALA A 552 11.14 -44.76 -16.26
N ALA A 553 9.88 -44.61 -15.84
CA ALA A 553 9.44 -45.20 -14.59
C ALA A 553 9.31 -46.72 -14.69
N ASN A 554 9.69 -47.43 -13.63
CA ASN A 554 9.67 -48.90 -13.56
C ASN A 554 8.31 -49.47 -13.10
N PHE A 555 7.19 -48.90 -13.56
CA PHE A 555 5.85 -49.43 -13.33
C PHE A 555 5.12 -49.71 -14.64
N LYS A 556 4.18 -50.65 -14.61
CA LYS A 556 3.27 -50.95 -15.73
C LYS A 556 1.96 -50.20 -15.51
N VAL A 557 1.48 -49.53 -16.56
CA VAL A 557 0.21 -48.78 -16.49
C VAL A 557 -0.97 -49.73 -16.36
N LYS A 558 -1.90 -49.40 -15.48
CA LYS A 558 -3.15 -50.14 -15.28
C LYS A 558 -4.26 -49.59 -16.17
N GLU A 559 -4.34 -50.09 -17.40
CA GLU A 559 -5.26 -49.57 -18.43
C GLU A 559 -6.73 -49.98 -18.22
N ASP A 560 -7.00 -51.06 -17.48
CA ASP A 560 -8.35 -51.55 -17.16
C ASP A 560 -9.13 -50.64 -16.20
N ASN A 561 -8.46 -49.70 -15.52
CA ASN A 561 -9.08 -48.71 -14.65
C ASN A 561 -8.96 -47.31 -15.25
N ASN A 562 -9.88 -46.93 -16.14
CA ASN A 562 -9.86 -45.62 -16.81
C ASN A 562 -10.87 -44.64 -16.21
N LEU A 563 -10.38 -43.67 -15.44
CA LEU A 563 -11.18 -42.65 -14.76
C LEU A 563 -11.86 -41.68 -15.71
N SER A 564 -11.40 -41.59 -16.96
CA SER A 564 -11.99 -40.74 -18.00
C SER A 564 -13.18 -41.39 -18.72
N LEU A 565 -13.48 -42.67 -18.44
CA LEU A 565 -14.66 -43.38 -18.93
C LEU A 565 -15.80 -43.42 -17.89
N VAL A 566 -15.55 -42.90 -16.68
CA VAL A 566 -16.57 -42.78 -15.64
C VAL A 566 -17.32 -41.46 -15.83
N GLU A 567 -18.65 -41.54 -15.97
CA GLU A 567 -19.53 -40.37 -15.97
C GLU A 567 -19.93 -40.00 -14.54
N TYR A 568 -19.83 -38.72 -14.21
CA TYR A 568 -20.20 -38.17 -12.91
C TYR A 568 -21.39 -37.22 -13.08
N GLU A 569 -22.42 -37.41 -12.28
CA GLU A 569 -23.54 -36.49 -12.16
C GLU A 569 -23.22 -35.44 -11.09
N LEU A 570 -23.17 -34.16 -11.48
CA LEU A 570 -22.97 -33.05 -10.55
C LEU A 570 -24.29 -32.76 -9.83
N VAL A 571 -24.42 -33.24 -8.60
CA VAL A 571 -25.58 -32.94 -7.75
C VAL A 571 -25.31 -31.65 -6.98
N ASN A 572 -26.13 -30.63 -7.20
CA ASN A 572 -26.13 -29.44 -6.35
C ASN A 572 -26.77 -29.79 -5.02
N VAL A 573 -25.95 -30.01 -3.99
CA VAL A 573 -26.46 -30.11 -2.62
C VAL A 573 -26.70 -28.68 -2.15
N VAL A 574 -27.98 -28.32 -2.00
CA VAL A 574 -28.36 -27.12 -1.25
C VAL A 574 -28.16 -27.49 0.21
N GLU A 575 -27.10 -26.99 0.83
CA GLU A 575 -26.95 -27.12 2.29
C GLU A 575 -28.04 -26.25 2.95
N GLU A 576 -28.90 -26.89 3.74
CA GLU A 576 -29.90 -26.25 4.62
C GLU A 576 -29.25 -25.54 5.81
#